data_AF-A0A5B2YZN2-F1
#
_entry.id   AF-A0A5B2YZN2-F1
#
_cell.length_a   1.000
_cell.length_b   1.000
_cell.length_c   1.000
_cell.angle_alpha   90.00
_cell.angle_beta   90.00
_cell.angle_gamma   90.00
#
_symmetry.space_group_name_H-M   'P 1'
#
loop_
_entity.id
_entity.type
_entity.pdbx_description
1 polymer ?
#
loop_
_entity_poly.entity_id
_entity_poly.type
_entity_poly.pdbx_seq_one_letter_code
_entity_poly.pdbx_strand_id
1 'polypeptide(L)' 'MDLRINLKTTLQITCVVFSLLILAQISIIDPANALTRYFNCVTRSANHNGTFSMDNAEACYDKVFKGAADNDEFGRVIK' A
#
# COMPACT_ATOMS: atom_id res chain seq x y z
N MET A 1 -6.09 -25.51 -38.35
CA MET A 1 -5.32 -25.65 -37.08
C MET A 1 -5.01 -24.28 -36.47
N ASP A 2 -4.86 -23.25 -37.32
CA ASP A 2 -4.49 -21.88 -36.93
C ASP A 2 -5.47 -21.15 -36.01
N LEU A 3 -6.79 -21.33 -36.16
CA LEU A 3 -7.76 -20.63 -35.31
C LEU A 3 -7.65 -21.00 -33.82
N ARG A 4 -7.36 -22.27 -33.50
CA ARG A 4 -7.17 -22.73 -32.12
C ARG A 4 -5.85 -22.24 -31.51
N ILE A 5 -4.80 -22.14 -32.33
CA ILE A 5 -3.49 -21.62 -31.89
C ILE A 5 -3.63 -20.13 -31.58
N ASN A 6 -4.24 -19.35 -32.47
CA ASN A 6 -4.51 -17.93 -32.24
C ASN A 6 -5.40 -17.68 -31.02
N LEU A 7 -6.46 -18.48 -30.81
CA LEU A 7 -7.31 -18.36 -29.63
C LEU A 7 -6.54 -18.63 -28.32
N LYS A 8 -5.69 -19.66 -28.30
CA LYS A 8 -4.86 -20.00 -27.13
C LYS A 8 -3.87 -18.88 -26.82
N THR A 9 -3.18 -18.35 -27.84
CA THR A 9 -2.24 -17.24 -27.69
C THR A 9 -2.94 -15.97 -27.20
N THR A 10 -4.09 -15.61 -27.78
CA THR A 10 -4.90 -14.46 -27.35
C THR A 10 -5.37 -14.62 -25.91
N LEU A 11 -5.81 -15.81 -25.51
CA LEU A 11 -6.22 -16.08 -24.13
C LEU A 11 -5.04 -15.95 -23.16
N GLN A 12 -3.87 -16.48 -23.52
CA GLN A 12 -2.65 -16.35 -22.70
C GLN A 12 -2.23 -14.89 -22.52
N ILE A 13 -2.20 -14.11 -23.59
CA ILE A 13 -1.87 -12.68 -23.53
C ILE A 13 -2.89 -11.95 -22.65
N THR A 14 -4.18 -12.22 -22.85
CA THR A 14 -5.25 -11.61 -22.04
C THR A 14 -5.07 -11.93 -20.55
N CYS A 15 -4.79 -13.19 -20.20
CA CYS A 15 -4.53 -13.57 -18.81
C CYS A 15 -3.34 -12.82 -18.22
N VAL A 16 -2.21 -12.74 -18.93
CA VAL A 16 -1.02 -12.02 -18.46
C VAL A 16 -1.33 -10.53 -18.24
N VAL A 17 -2.00 -9.89 -19.19
CA VAL A 17 -2.40 -8.48 -19.08
C VAL A 17 -3.32 -8.26 -17.87
N PHE A 18 -4.34 -9.10 -17.69
CA PHE A 18 -5.23 -8.99 -16.52
C PHE A 18 -4.50 -9.20 -15.20
N SER A 19 -3.59 -10.17 -15.11
CA SER A 19 -2.77 -10.37 -13.91
C SER A 19 -1.93 -9.14 -13.59
N LEU A 20 -1.30 -8.50 -14.58
CA LEU A 20 -0.53 -7.28 -14.38
C LEU A 20 -1.39 -6.11 -13.91
N LEU A 21 -2.59 -5.95 -14.49
CA LEU A 21 -3.53 -4.90 -14.07
C LEU A 21 -4.00 -5.09 -12.63
N ILE A 22 -4.30 -6.33 -12.22
CA ILE A 22 -4.70 -6.63 -10.84
C ILE A 22 -3.56 -6.32 -9.87
N LEU A 23 -2.33 -6.76 -10.18
CA LEU A 23 -1.16 -6.47 -9.36
C LEU A 23 -0.90 -4.96 -9.24
N ALA A 24 -1.05 -4.21 -10.33
CA ALA A 24 -0.91 -2.76 -10.33
C ALA A 24 -1.99 -2.05 -9.50
N GLN A 25 -3.21 -2.59 -9.43
CA GLN A 25 -4.24 -2.02 -8.55
C GLN A 25 -3.97 -2.33 -7.08
N ILE A 26 -3.61 -3.57 -6.76
CA ILE A 26 -3.28 -3.97 -5.38
C ILE A 26 -2.13 -3.11 -4.85
N SER A 27 -1.09 -2.86 -5.66
CA SER A 27 0.06 -2.06 -5.25
C SER A 27 -0.25 -0.58 -5.01
N ILE A 28 -1.35 -0.04 -5.55
CA ILE A 28 -1.80 1.34 -5.32
C ILE A 28 -2.79 1.41 -4.15
N ILE A 29 -3.65 0.40 -3.99
CA ILE A 29 -4.69 0.36 -2.97
C ILE A 29 -4.07 0.32 -1.56
N ASP A 30 -3.04 -0.50 -1.36
CA ASP A 30 -2.39 -0.64 -0.05
C ASP A 30 -1.74 0.67 0.45
N PRO A 31 -0.91 1.40 -0.31
CA PRO A 31 -0.33 2.66 0.15
C PRO A 31 -1.39 3.76 0.33
N ALA A 32 -2.39 3.84 -0.56
CA ALA A 32 -3.46 4.85 -0.43
C ALA A 32 -4.31 4.62 0.82
N ASN A 33 -4.64 3.36 1.12
CA ASN A 33 -5.38 2.99 2.32
C ASN A 33 -4.55 3.22 3.59
N ALA A 34 -3.25 2.92 3.57
CA ALA A 34 -2.35 3.24 4.68
C ALA A 34 -2.27 4.75 4.92
N LEU A 35 -2.08 5.56 3.88
CA LEU A 35 -2.02 7.01 3.99
C LEU A 35 -3.33 7.61 4.53
N THR A 36 -4.46 7.10 4.07
CA THR A 36 -5.80 7.49 4.58
C THR A 36 -5.93 7.18 6.06
N ARG A 37 -5.49 6.00 6.52
CA ARG A 37 -5.50 5.63 7.95
C ARG A 37 -4.60 6.52 8.79
N TYR A 38 -3.44 6.90 8.26
CA TYR A 38 -2.51 7.83 8.92
C TYR A 38 -3.16 9.21 9.12
N PHE A 39 -3.69 9.82 8.06
CA PHE A 39 -4.33 11.13 8.16
C PHE A 39 -5.55 11.12 9.08
N ASN A 40 -6.34 10.05 9.07
CA ASN A 40 -7.46 9.89 9.98
C ASN A 40 -7.02 9.79 11.44
N CYS A 41 -5.90 9.10 11.72
CA CYS A 41 -5.33 9.01 13.06
C CYS A 41 -4.85 10.39 13.54
N VAL A 42 -4.03 11.07 12.74
CA VAL A 42 -3.47 12.38 13.09
C VAL A 42 -4.57 13.42 13.31
N THR A 43 -5.54 13.48 12.40
CA THR A 43 -6.67 14.42 12.51
C THR A 43 -7.50 14.14 13.76
N ARG A 44 -7.73 12.87 14.10
CA ARG A 44 -8.45 12.50 15.33
C ARG A 44 -7.69 12.94 16.58
N SER A 45 -6.38 12.72 16.64
CA SER A 45 -5.56 13.14 17.77
C SER A 45 -5.49 14.67 17.87
N ALA A 46 -5.35 15.37 16.74
CA ALA A 46 -5.33 16.82 16.70
C ALA A 46 -6.67 17.43 17.18
N ASN A 47 -7.79 16.88 16.72
CA ASN A 47 -9.12 17.31 17.16
C ASN A 47 -9.37 17.03 18.64
N HIS A 48 -8.83 15.92 19.18
CA HIS A 48 -8.98 15.60 20.60
C HIS A 48 -8.14 16.52 21.49
N ASN A 49 -6.89 16.79 21.09
CA ASN A 49 -5.95 17.59 21.87
C ASN A 49 -6.12 19.11 21.63
N GLY A 50 -6.91 19.51 20.64
CA GLY A 50 -7.04 20.90 20.19
C GLY A 50 -5.77 21.47 19.54
N THR A 51 -4.79 20.62 19.24
CA THR A 51 -3.51 21.00 18.65
C THR A 51 -2.87 19.82 17.93
N PHE A 52 -2.06 20.12 16.91
CA PHE A 52 -1.21 19.14 16.24
C PHE A 52 0.19 19.14 16.88
N SER A 53 0.68 17.96 17.27
CA SER A 53 2.01 17.77 17.84
C SER A 53 2.78 16.69 17.06
N MET A 54 4.11 16.75 17.13
CA MET A 54 4.97 15.74 16.50
C MET A 54 4.78 14.36 17.13
N ASP A 55 4.63 14.27 18.46
CA ASP A 55 4.35 13.01 19.15
C ASP A 55 3.10 12.30 18.61
N ASN A 56 2.05 13.06 18.28
CA ASN A 56 0.83 12.52 17.68
C ASN A 56 1.06 12.03 16.25
N ALA A 57 1.94 12.68 15.49
CA ALA A 57 2.31 12.28 14.14
C ALA A 57 3.11 10.97 14.17
N GLU A 58 4.14 10.90 15.01
CA GLU A 58 5.01 9.72 15.18
C GLU A 58 4.20 8.52 15.67
N ALA A 59 3.38 8.68 16.72
CA ALA A 59 2.55 7.59 17.24
C ALA A 59 1.54 7.08 16.20
N CYS A 60 0.98 7.96 15.37
CA CYS A 60 0.08 7.56 14.29
C CYS A 60 0.81 6.91 13.11
N TYR A 61 2.06 7.33 12.84
CA TYR A 61 2.91 6.72 11.84
C TYR A 61 3.23 5.27 12.22
N ASP A 62 3.75 5.04 13.43
CA ASP A 62 4.09 3.70 13.93
C ASP A 62 2.89 2.76 13.99
N LYS A 63 1.71 3.32 14.32
CA LYS A 63 0.46 2.55 14.39
C LYS A 63 0.01 2.03 13.03
N VAL A 64 0.25 2.78 11.96
CA VAL A 64 -0.23 2.49 10.60
C VAL A 64 0.83 1.75 9.79
N PHE A 65 2.08 2.15 9.93
CA PHE A 65 3.24 1.63 9.20
C PHE A 65 4.10 0.72 10.10
N LYS A 66 3.46 -0.17 10.87
CA LYS A 66 4.15 -1.13 11.74
C LYS A 66 5.22 -1.89 10.94
N GLY A 67 6.48 -1.71 11.33
CA GLY A 67 7.67 -2.19 10.62
C GLY A 67 8.57 -1.09 10.05
N ALA A 68 8.14 0.17 9.98
CA ALA A 68 9.06 1.28 9.63
C ALA A 68 10.12 1.52 10.71
N ALA A 69 9.79 1.29 11.98
CA ALA A 69 10.73 1.40 13.11
C ALA A 69 11.60 0.16 13.32
N ASP A 70 11.16 -1.02 12.88
CA ASP A 70 11.96 -2.26 12.92
C ASP A 70 12.93 -2.35 11.75
N ASN A 71 13.01 -1.32 10.90
CA ASN A 71 13.92 -1.26 9.78
C ASN A 71 14.92 -0.12 9.96
N ASP A 72 16.17 -0.31 9.56
CA ASP A 72 17.14 0.78 9.49
C ASP A 72 16.69 1.85 8.46
N GLU A 73 17.42 2.96 8.37
CA GLU A 73 17.17 4.07 7.42
C GLU A 73 17.06 3.60 5.94
N PHE A 74 17.45 2.35 5.64
CA PHE A 74 17.42 1.71 4.32
C PHE A 74 16.36 0.60 4.18
N GLY A 75 15.46 0.42 5.17
CA GLY A 75 14.39 -0.56 5.08
C GLY A 75 14.80 -2.00 5.44
N ARG A 76 15.90 -2.21 6.18
CA ARG A 76 16.36 -3.55 6.60
C ARG A 76 15.96 -3.89 8.03
N VAL A 77 15.38 -5.08 8.21
CA VAL A 77 14.87 -5.54 9.51
C VAL A 77 16.01 -5.61 10.54
N ILE A 78 15.95 -4.77 11.57
CA ILE A 78 16.83 -4.79 12.73
C ILE A 78 16.26 -5.86 13.68
N LYS A 79 17.04 -6.92 13.88
CA LYS A 79 16.66 -8.08 14.69
C LYS A 79 17.20 -7.96 16.10
#